data_AF-A0A6A5XK30-F1
#
_entry.id   AF-A0A6A5XK30-F1
#
_cell.length_a   1.000
_cell.length_b   1.000
_cell.length_c   1.000
_cell.angle_alpha   90.00
_cell.angle_beta   90.00
_cell.angle_gamma   90.00
#
_symmetry.space_group_name_H-M   'P 1'
#
loop_
_entity.id
_entity.type
_entity.pdbx_description
1 polymer ?
#
loop_
_entity_poly.entity_id
_entity_poly.type
_entity_poly.pdbx_seq_one_letter_code
_entity_poly.pdbx_strand_id
1 'polypeptide(L)'
;MTITSLLHLPRELRDQIYDYTLALPDNRTEHALRIERRNVRQFRPTPASILLILRHEYLLLNRQVASEATEVLFKHHTIHFSCGPWVLKTLLTRIEHEHSQMGKQWLRWMKNIELNWTTFPNLRLYPPAEESRKGYWGEEHDEYEIDVDYVRGAQSDSHYDEYDFDGEAYNDNLYAPNDGSLYPSFSQPPDPMDPFGFSTHYPFTDPTHEPVDEAGGTDDIEVRLEKLVEQEVVPLFDYLASPTFALSTITFPLYFIARRTYHHQNITQADTALPLKLWYWIRLAICALRTLLQPGRQGGNSPFDAVRVRYIPWDIWASMDPSDNLAGLVKKGLWNDAHDNHGIGTGWDVFQTIRLGLEATGIDVTKECVTEVRLIRWQGDLDSRRVGDELEISFRRASSH
;
A
#
# COMPACT_ATOMS: atom_id res chain seq x y z
N MET A 1 -37.82 21.90 23.15
CA MET A 1 -37.02 20.66 23.12
C MET A 1 -35.70 20.95 23.80
N THR A 2 -35.48 20.44 25.01
CA THR A 2 -34.18 20.52 25.66
C THR A 2 -33.25 19.52 24.98
N ILE A 3 -32.27 20.02 24.24
CA ILE A 3 -31.20 19.18 23.67
C ILE A 3 -30.42 18.62 24.86
N THR A 4 -30.64 17.34 25.19
CA THR A 4 -29.82 16.61 26.15
C THR A 4 -28.42 16.48 25.54
N SER A 5 -27.43 17.12 26.18
CA SER A 5 -26.03 17.03 25.75
C SER A 5 -25.56 15.57 25.85
N LEU A 6 -24.82 15.10 24.84
CA LEU A 6 -24.32 13.72 24.72
C LEU A 6 -23.69 13.20 26.02
N LEU A 7 -22.95 14.04 26.74
CA LEU A 7 -22.26 13.69 27.98
C LEU A 7 -23.20 13.41 29.17
N HIS A 8 -24.48 13.77 29.09
CA HIS A 8 -25.47 13.46 30.11
C HIS A 8 -26.03 12.03 29.98
N LEU A 9 -25.79 11.36 28.86
CA LEU A 9 -26.14 9.95 28.69
C LEU A 9 -25.18 9.07 29.51
N PRO A 10 -25.61 7.92 30.04
CA PRO A 10 -24.71 6.89 30.58
C PRO A 10 -23.62 6.48 29.58
N ARG A 11 -22.44 6.05 30.09
CA ARG A 11 -21.27 5.69 29.25
C ARG A 11 -21.62 4.60 28.24
N GLU A 12 -22.42 3.63 28.66
CA GLU A 12 -22.83 2.48 27.84
C GLU A 12 -23.65 2.91 26.63
N LEU A 13 -24.54 3.90 26.79
CA LEU A 13 -25.31 4.45 25.67
C LEU A 13 -24.43 5.30 24.75
N ARG A 14 -23.45 6.03 25.31
CA ARG A 14 -22.48 6.76 24.48
C ARG A 14 -21.62 5.83 23.65
N ASP A 15 -21.18 4.70 24.22
CA ASP A 15 -20.40 3.68 23.51
C ASP A 15 -21.18 3.10 22.34
N GLN A 16 -22.46 2.81 22.50
CA GLN A 16 -23.32 2.38 21.40
C GLN A 16 -23.44 3.45 20.30
N ILE A 17 -23.51 4.73 20.67
CA ILE A 17 -23.52 5.84 19.70
C ILE A 17 -22.17 5.92 18.97
N TYR A 18 -21.05 5.81 19.70
CA TYR A 18 -19.72 5.82 19.08
C TYR A 18 -19.55 4.64 18.14
N ASP A 19 -19.91 3.43 18.56
CA ASP A 19 -19.86 2.23 17.73
C ASP A 19 -20.67 2.39 16.45
N TYR A 20 -21.92 2.85 16.57
CA TYR A 20 -22.75 3.09 15.39
C TYR A 20 -22.14 4.13 14.46
N THR A 21 -21.66 5.26 15.00
CA THR A 21 -21.18 6.37 14.20
C THR A 21 -19.86 6.04 13.52
N LEU A 22 -18.97 5.31 14.20
CA LEU A 22 -17.69 4.85 13.65
C LEU A 22 -17.88 3.76 12.58
N ALA A 23 -18.96 2.97 12.65
CA ALA A 23 -19.30 1.96 11.65
C ALA A 23 -19.95 2.53 10.38
N LEU A 24 -20.30 3.82 10.35
CA LEU A 24 -20.88 4.43 9.15
C LEU A 24 -19.82 4.47 8.03
N PRO A 25 -20.17 4.05 6.80
CA PRO A 25 -19.27 4.18 5.68
C PRO A 25 -18.96 5.66 5.43
N ASP A 26 -17.69 5.99 5.19
CA ASP A 26 -17.34 7.35 4.78
C ASP A 26 -17.74 7.54 3.32
N ASN A 27 -18.68 8.45 3.08
CA ASN A 27 -19.20 8.74 1.74
C ASN A 27 -18.29 9.69 0.96
N ARG A 28 -17.19 10.17 1.54
CA ARG A 28 -16.22 11.02 0.85
C ARG A 28 -15.41 10.19 -0.15
N THR A 29 -15.00 10.81 -1.25
CA THR A 29 -14.14 10.16 -2.26
C THR A 29 -12.83 9.70 -1.63
N GLU A 30 -12.20 8.64 -2.14
CA GLU A 30 -10.93 8.10 -1.63
C GLU A 30 -9.82 9.16 -1.49
N HIS A 31 -9.89 10.22 -2.31
CA HIS A 31 -8.99 11.37 -2.24
C HIS A 31 -9.11 12.18 -0.93
N ALA A 32 -10.26 12.20 -0.28
CA ALA A 32 -10.51 12.98 0.94
C ALA A 32 -9.98 12.33 2.23
N LEU A 33 -9.65 11.03 2.18
CA LEU A 33 -9.23 10.23 3.34
C LEU A 33 -7.72 10.17 3.55
N ARG A 34 -6.94 10.85 2.70
CA ARG A 34 -5.48 10.71 2.66
C ARG A 34 -4.77 11.39 3.82
N ILE A 35 -3.68 10.76 4.27
CA ILE A 35 -2.74 11.29 5.26
C ILE A 35 -1.38 11.45 4.59
N GLU A 36 -0.86 12.66 4.57
CA GLU A 36 0.36 13.03 3.85
C GLU A 36 1.53 13.30 4.83
N ARG A 37 2.78 13.28 4.34
CA ARG A 37 4.01 13.59 5.12
C ARG A 37 3.91 14.92 5.84
N ARG A 38 3.30 15.95 5.19
CA ARG A 38 3.07 17.27 5.80
C ARG A 38 2.12 17.23 7.00
N ASN A 39 1.11 16.36 6.99
CA ASN A 39 0.21 16.18 8.12
C ASN A 39 0.99 15.60 9.31
N VAL A 40 1.84 14.61 9.04
CA VAL A 40 2.67 13.98 10.06
C VAL A 40 3.67 14.96 10.64
N ARG A 41 4.28 15.87 9.87
CA ARG A 41 5.25 16.87 10.39
C ARG A 41 4.77 17.59 11.64
N GLN A 42 3.55 18.12 11.59
CA GLN A 42 2.95 18.91 12.68
C GLN A 42 2.08 18.07 13.62
N PHE A 43 1.90 16.78 13.33
CA PHE A 43 1.07 15.90 14.12
C PHE A 43 1.60 15.78 15.55
N ARG A 44 0.74 16.18 16.49
CA ARG A 44 0.90 15.95 17.93
C ARG A 44 -0.17 14.96 18.36
N PRO A 45 0.21 13.79 18.90
CA PRO A 45 -0.75 12.74 19.24
C PRO A 45 -1.64 13.19 20.41
N THR A 46 -2.93 13.29 20.14
CA THR A 46 -4.01 13.50 21.11
C THR A 46 -5.24 12.78 20.58
N PRO A 47 -6.24 12.42 21.40
CA PRO A 47 -7.45 11.76 20.89
C PRO A 47 -8.13 12.55 19.77
N ALA A 48 -8.21 13.88 19.94
CA ALA A 48 -8.80 14.76 18.94
C ALA A 48 -8.00 14.80 17.63
N SER A 49 -6.67 14.88 17.68
CA SER A 49 -5.85 14.88 16.46
C SER A 49 -5.83 13.52 15.76
N ILE A 50 -5.92 12.42 16.51
CA ILE A 50 -6.07 11.07 15.95
C ILE A 50 -7.40 10.93 15.23
N LEU A 51 -8.51 11.33 15.85
CA LEU A 51 -9.81 11.31 15.18
C LEU A 51 -9.85 12.24 13.97
N LEU A 52 -9.21 13.42 14.06
CA LEU A 52 -9.12 14.37 12.94
C LEU A 52 -8.34 13.78 11.75
N ILE A 53 -7.17 13.17 12.00
CA ILE A 53 -6.34 12.62 10.92
C ILE A 53 -6.99 11.38 10.29
N LEU A 54 -7.75 10.62 11.08
CA LEU A 54 -8.58 9.51 10.62
C LEU A 54 -9.97 9.96 10.12
N ARG A 55 -10.19 11.27 9.98
CA ARG A 55 -11.40 11.89 9.40
C ARG A 55 -12.70 11.66 10.17
N HIS A 56 -12.65 11.26 11.43
CA HIS A 56 -13.80 11.19 12.36
C HIS A 56 -14.13 12.57 12.99
N GLU A 57 -14.22 13.61 12.15
CA GLU A 57 -14.39 15.01 12.56
C GLU A 57 -15.69 15.25 13.36
N TYR A 58 -16.72 14.46 13.08
CA TYR A 58 -18.03 14.54 13.74
C TYR A 58 -17.98 14.18 15.24
N LEU A 59 -16.92 13.51 15.72
CA LEU A 59 -16.71 13.21 17.15
C LEU A 59 -15.88 14.26 17.88
N LEU A 60 -15.45 15.33 17.20
CA LEU A 60 -14.63 16.41 17.78
C LEU A 60 -15.46 17.47 18.52
N LEU A 61 -16.50 17.03 19.24
CA LEU A 61 -17.41 17.92 19.98
C LEU A 61 -16.81 18.39 21.31
N ASN A 62 -16.05 17.51 21.97
CA ASN A 62 -15.47 17.74 23.29
C ASN A 62 -14.25 16.84 23.50
N ARG A 63 -13.30 17.24 24.35
CA ARG A 63 -12.12 16.42 24.70
C ARG A 63 -12.49 15.05 25.27
N GLN A 64 -13.50 14.99 26.14
CA GLN A 64 -13.97 13.73 26.71
C GLN A 64 -14.56 12.83 25.63
N VAL A 65 -15.44 13.38 24.78
CA VAL A 65 -16.04 12.66 23.64
C VAL A 65 -14.95 12.13 22.72
N ALA A 66 -13.94 12.93 22.40
CA ALA A 66 -12.81 12.51 21.57
C ALA A 66 -12.02 11.37 22.22
N SER A 67 -11.70 11.46 23.52
CA SER A 67 -11.00 10.39 24.26
C SER A 67 -11.78 9.08 24.25
N GLU A 68 -13.08 9.19 24.55
CA GLU A 68 -14.02 8.08 24.60
C GLU A 68 -14.19 7.40 23.24
N ALA A 69 -14.35 8.19 22.18
CA ALA A 69 -14.46 7.72 20.80
C ALA A 69 -13.16 7.09 20.29
N THR A 70 -11.99 7.67 20.60
CA THR A 70 -10.69 7.06 20.23
C THR A 70 -10.53 5.69 20.91
N GLU A 71 -10.92 5.55 22.17
CA GLU A 71 -10.91 4.26 22.85
C GLU A 71 -11.78 3.23 22.13
N VAL A 72 -13.03 3.60 21.79
CA VAL A 72 -13.96 2.72 21.08
C VAL A 72 -13.43 2.34 19.70
N LEU A 73 -12.94 3.32 18.93
CA LEU A 73 -12.34 3.11 17.62
C LEU A 73 -11.21 2.06 17.66
N PHE A 74 -10.25 2.24 18.57
CA PHE A 74 -9.10 1.34 18.63
C PHE A 74 -9.45 -0.05 19.16
N LYS A 75 -10.46 -0.19 20.03
CA LYS A 75 -10.85 -1.48 20.61
C LYS A 75 -11.75 -2.32 19.70
N HIS A 76 -12.64 -1.68 18.94
CA HIS A 76 -13.78 -2.36 18.33
C HIS A 76 -13.83 -2.25 16.80
N HIS A 77 -13.11 -1.31 16.20
CA HIS A 77 -13.22 -1.02 14.77
C HIS A 77 -11.93 -1.33 14.02
N THR A 78 -12.06 -1.47 12.70
CA THR A 78 -10.91 -1.54 11.79
C THR A 78 -10.45 -0.11 11.48
N ILE A 79 -9.15 0.15 11.66
CA ILE A 79 -8.60 1.47 11.38
C ILE A 79 -8.14 1.52 9.93
N HIS A 80 -8.70 2.47 9.18
CA HIS A 80 -8.37 2.69 7.78
C HIS A 80 -7.23 3.71 7.65
N PHE A 81 -6.15 3.33 6.99
CA PHE A 81 -5.03 4.23 6.69
C PHE A 81 -4.84 4.38 5.18
N SER A 82 -5.10 5.58 4.66
CA SER A 82 -4.77 5.95 3.29
C SER A 82 -3.50 6.81 3.28
N CYS A 83 -2.34 6.17 3.40
CA CYS A 83 -1.04 6.82 3.42
C CYS A 83 0.11 5.85 3.12
N GLY A 84 1.22 6.33 2.56
CA GLY A 84 2.37 5.49 2.26
C GLY A 84 3.04 4.85 3.49
N PRO A 85 3.93 3.86 3.30
CA PRO A 85 4.50 3.07 4.39
C PRO A 85 5.29 3.91 5.40
N TRP A 86 6.10 4.87 4.94
CA TRP A 86 6.86 5.76 5.82
C TRP A 86 5.95 6.66 6.68
N VAL A 87 4.88 7.21 6.09
CA VAL A 87 3.92 8.07 6.77
C VAL A 87 3.21 7.31 7.87
N LEU A 88 2.74 6.10 7.55
CA LEU A 88 2.09 5.21 8.50
C LEU A 88 3.02 4.89 9.67
N LYS A 89 4.24 4.43 9.39
CA LYS A 89 5.24 4.12 10.42
C LYS A 89 5.51 5.33 11.31
N THR A 90 5.72 6.50 10.72
CA THR A 90 6.03 7.74 11.45
C THR A 90 4.85 8.20 12.29
N LEU A 91 3.63 8.12 11.76
CA LEU A 91 2.40 8.44 12.47
C LEU A 91 2.25 7.57 13.73
N LEU A 92 2.34 6.25 13.55
CA LEU A 92 2.22 5.29 14.65
C LEU A 92 3.35 5.45 15.67
N THR A 93 4.59 5.66 15.23
CA THR A 93 5.73 5.92 16.11
C THR A 93 5.50 7.18 16.96
N ARG A 94 4.94 8.25 16.39
CA ARG A 94 4.59 9.46 17.15
C ARG A 94 3.50 9.18 18.18
N ILE A 95 2.48 8.40 17.82
CA ILE A 95 1.45 7.96 18.78
C ILE A 95 2.09 7.18 19.91
N GLU A 96 3.00 6.24 19.63
CA GLU A 96 3.70 5.46 20.65
C GLU A 96 4.50 6.31 21.64
N HIS A 97 5.20 7.34 21.14
CA HIS A 97 6.06 8.22 21.94
C HIS A 97 5.32 9.39 22.61
N GLU A 98 3.99 9.35 22.60
CA GLU A 98 3.15 10.33 23.26
C GLU A 98 3.42 10.37 24.78
N HIS A 99 3.48 11.58 25.35
CA HIS A 99 3.99 11.81 26.70
C HIS A 99 3.19 11.09 27.80
N SER A 100 1.88 10.86 27.60
CA SER A 100 1.03 10.27 28.62
C SER A 100 1.07 8.74 28.70
N GLN A 101 1.89 8.06 27.89
CA GLN A 101 1.92 6.60 27.69
C GLN A 101 0.60 5.98 27.20
N MET A 102 -0.49 6.75 27.11
CA MET A 102 -1.78 6.28 26.57
C MET A 102 -1.66 5.91 25.10
N GLY A 103 -0.79 6.58 24.34
CA GLY A 103 -0.44 6.21 22.99
C GLY A 103 -0.11 4.73 22.79
N LYS A 104 0.78 4.16 23.62
CA LYS A 104 1.09 2.72 23.60
C LYS A 104 -0.13 1.86 23.87
N GLN A 105 -1.01 2.30 24.77
CA GLN A 105 -2.22 1.57 25.10
C GLN A 105 -3.21 1.57 23.93
N TRP A 106 -3.39 2.69 23.23
CA TRP A 106 -4.20 2.74 22.01
C TRP A 106 -3.64 1.78 20.95
N LEU A 107 -2.34 1.82 20.69
CA LEU A 107 -1.72 0.92 19.70
C LEU A 107 -1.86 -0.57 20.07
N ARG A 108 -1.86 -0.92 21.36
CA ARG A 108 -2.16 -2.28 21.84
C ARG A 108 -3.61 -2.68 21.67
N TRP A 109 -4.54 -1.73 21.75
CA TRP A 109 -5.96 -2.00 21.50
C TRP A 109 -6.24 -2.23 20.02
N MET A 110 -5.49 -1.59 19.13
CA MET A 110 -5.60 -1.76 17.68
C MET A 110 -5.46 -3.24 17.28
N LYS A 111 -6.57 -3.86 16.85
CA LYS A 111 -6.61 -5.25 16.38
C LYS A 111 -6.60 -5.37 14.87
N ASN A 112 -7.28 -4.46 14.18
CA ASN A 112 -7.52 -4.59 12.76
C ASN A 112 -7.10 -3.31 12.03
N ILE A 113 -6.30 -3.47 10.99
CA ILE A 113 -5.90 -2.36 10.11
C ILE A 113 -6.31 -2.70 8.68
N GLU A 114 -6.80 -1.69 7.97
CA GLU A 114 -7.01 -1.72 6.53
C GLU A 114 -6.22 -0.59 5.87
N LEU A 115 -5.29 -0.97 5.00
CA LEU A 115 -4.46 -0.05 4.23
C LEU A 115 -5.18 0.26 2.93
N ASN A 116 -5.40 1.53 2.62
CA ASN A 116 -5.98 1.97 1.35
C ASN A 116 -4.90 2.56 0.46
N TRP A 117 -4.05 1.69 -0.09
CA TRP A 117 -2.95 2.07 -0.97
C TRP A 117 -3.37 1.86 -2.42
N THR A 118 -4.15 2.79 -2.96
CA THR A 118 -4.70 2.64 -4.32
C THR A 118 -3.71 2.96 -5.44
N THR A 119 -2.62 3.65 -5.12
CA THR A 119 -1.69 4.23 -6.09
C THR A 119 -0.26 3.74 -5.88
N PHE A 120 0.48 3.58 -6.98
CA PHE A 120 1.89 3.21 -6.97
C PHE A 120 2.79 4.42 -6.61
N PRO A 121 3.85 4.25 -5.80
CA PRO A 121 4.79 5.33 -5.51
C PRO A 121 5.55 5.76 -6.78
N ASN A 122 5.78 7.06 -6.96
CA ASN A 122 6.52 7.57 -8.11
C ASN A 122 8.02 7.33 -7.89
N LEU A 123 8.55 6.31 -8.58
CA LEU A 123 9.95 5.93 -8.45
C LEU A 123 10.89 6.82 -9.26
N ARG A 124 10.41 7.60 -10.24
CA ARG A 124 11.26 8.54 -11.01
C ARG A 124 11.92 9.60 -10.12
N LEU A 125 11.33 9.88 -8.97
CA LEU A 125 11.82 10.86 -8.00
C LEU A 125 12.32 10.23 -6.69
N TYR A 126 12.51 8.91 -6.65
CA TYR A 126 12.98 8.17 -5.48
C TYR A 126 14.43 7.69 -5.63
N PRO A 127 15.29 7.80 -4.60
CA PRO A 127 15.10 8.63 -3.41
C PRO A 127 15.13 10.12 -3.76
N PRO A 128 14.55 11.01 -2.94
CA PRO A 128 14.66 12.46 -3.05
C PRO A 128 16.11 12.90 -2.86
N ALA A 129 16.93 12.86 -3.91
CA ALA A 129 18.27 13.41 -3.92
C ALA A 129 18.25 14.87 -4.41
N GLU A 130 19.20 15.70 -3.95
CA GLU A 130 19.37 17.08 -4.44
C GLU A 130 19.83 17.14 -5.91
N GLU A 131 20.42 16.05 -6.42
CA GLU A 131 21.05 15.97 -7.75
C GLU A 131 20.09 15.66 -8.91
N SER A 132 18.89 15.13 -8.65
CA SER A 132 17.83 14.85 -9.65
C SER A 132 17.21 16.12 -10.29
N ARG A 133 17.89 17.26 -10.15
CA ARG A 133 17.44 18.60 -10.53
C ARG A 133 17.77 19.01 -11.97
N LYS A 134 18.66 18.29 -12.65
CA LYS A 134 19.07 18.61 -14.03
C LYS A 134 18.46 17.60 -15.00
N GLY A 135 17.26 17.88 -15.50
CA GLY A 135 16.69 17.10 -16.61
C GLY A 135 15.18 16.85 -16.58
N TYR A 136 14.47 17.21 -15.51
CA TYR A 136 13.05 16.84 -15.31
C TYR A 136 12.03 17.45 -16.29
N TRP A 137 12.47 18.09 -17.38
CA TRP A 137 11.61 18.55 -18.48
C TRP A 137 11.76 17.69 -19.75
N GLY A 138 12.42 16.52 -19.67
CA GLY A 138 12.34 15.53 -20.73
C GLY A 138 10.98 14.86 -20.69
N GLU A 139 10.05 15.32 -21.52
CA GLU A 139 8.93 14.51 -21.97
C GLU A 139 9.51 13.18 -22.47
N GLU A 140 9.12 12.06 -21.86
CA GLU A 140 9.40 10.73 -22.41
C GLU A 140 8.68 10.67 -23.76
N HIS A 141 9.40 10.92 -24.85
CA HIS A 141 8.94 10.65 -26.20
C HIS A 141 9.16 9.17 -26.49
N ASP A 142 8.29 8.35 -25.94
CA ASP A 142 8.15 6.99 -26.41
C ASP A 142 7.53 7.07 -27.81
N GLU A 143 8.20 6.53 -28.84
CA GLU A 143 7.72 6.60 -30.24
C GLU A 143 6.37 5.88 -30.47
N TYR A 144 5.83 5.20 -29.45
CA TYR A 144 4.58 4.44 -29.49
C TYR A 144 3.64 4.86 -28.35
N GLU A 145 3.11 6.07 -28.47
CA GLU A 145 2.01 6.58 -27.66
C GLU A 145 0.72 5.80 -27.98
N ILE A 146 0.20 5.04 -27.01
CA ILE A 146 -1.12 4.40 -27.14
C ILE A 146 -2.16 5.42 -26.67
N ASP A 147 -2.74 6.14 -27.63
CA ASP A 147 -3.79 7.13 -27.41
C ASP A 147 -5.08 6.44 -26.94
N VAL A 148 -5.26 6.35 -25.61
CA VAL A 148 -6.40 5.69 -24.96
C VAL A 148 -7.67 6.55 -25.02
N ASP A 149 -7.57 7.80 -25.46
CA ASP A 149 -8.69 8.76 -25.58
C ASP A 149 -9.76 8.30 -26.57
N TYR A 150 -9.43 7.39 -27.50
CA TYR A 150 -10.37 6.79 -28.43
C TYR A 150 -11.08 5.54 -27.88
N VAL A 151 -10.74 5.09 -26.67
CA VAL A 151 -11.25 3.84 -26.07
C VAL A 151 -12.38 4.15 -25.09
N ARG A 152 -13.63 3.94 -25.54
CA ARG A 152 -14.83 4.07 -24.69
C ARG A 152 -14.73 3.20 -23.43
N GLY A 153 -14.67 3.83 -22.24
CA GLY A 153 -14.83 3.13 -20.95
C GLY A 153 -13.76 3.43 -19.90
N ALA A 154 -12.66 4.11 -20.25
CA ALA A 154 -11.72 4.64 -19.26
C ALA A 154 -12.39 5.79 -18.47
N GLN A 155 -12.27 5.78 -17.14
CA GLN A 155 -12.88 6.81 -16.28
C GLN A 155 -12.03 8.09 -16.16
N SER A 156 -10.81 8.11 -16.69
CA SER A 156 -9.90 9.26 -16.67
C SER A 156 -9.26 9.48 -18.04
N ASP A 157 -9.06 10.75 -18.40
CA ASP A 157 -8.21 11.23 -19.52
C ASP A 157 -6.71 11.04 -19.18
N SER A 158 -6.36 9.94 -18.52
CA SER A 158 -4.98 9.65 -18.11
C SER A 158 -4.45 8.45 -18.87
N HIS A 159 -3.25 8.63 -19.39
CA HIS A 159 -2.45 7.64 -20.08
C HIS A 159 -2.34 6.33 -19.23
N TYR A 160 -2.47 5.18 -19.90
CA TYR A 160 -2.42 3.83 -19.29
C TYR A 160 -1.11 3.13 -19.67
N ASP A 161 0.03 3.77 -19.51
CA ASP A 161 1.31 3.06 -19.56
C ASP A 161 1.78 2.63 -18.16
N GLU A 162 2.77 1.73 -18.12
CA GLU A 162 3.29 1.16 -16.87
C GLU A 162 4.19 2.13 -16.09
N TYR A 163 4.55 3.25 -16.70
CA TYR A 163 5.35 4.35 -16.17
C TYR A 163 4.49 5.57 -15.79
N ASP A 164 3.20 5.53 -16.13
CA ASP A 164 2.26 6.60 -15.95
C ASP A 164 1.84 6.74 -14.49
N PHE A 165 1.92 7.98 -14.07
CA PHE A 165 1.37 8.45 -12.83
C PHE A 165 -0.15 8.45 -12.96
N ASP A 166 -0.84 7.63 -12.16
CA ASP A 166 -2.32 7.57 -12.10
C ASP A 166 -2.93 8.94 -11.68
N GLY A 167 -3.07 9.87 -12.64
CA GLY A 167 -3.79 11.16 -12.57
C GLY A 167 -3.24 12.20 -11.56
N GLU A 168 -3.92 13.34 -11.42
CA GLU A 168 -3.62 14.40 -10.42
C GLU A 168 -3.70 13.92 -8.94
N ALA A 169 -3.83 12.62 -8.71
CA ALA A 169 -4.34 12.05 -7.50
C ALA A 169 -3.40 11.03 -6.84
N TYR A 170 -2.19 11.47 -6.47
CA TYR A 170 -1.47 11.09 -5.24
C TYR A 170 -0.41 12.15 -4.97
N ASN A 171 -0.30 12.72 -3.77
CA ASN A 171 0.78 13.69 -3.55
C ASN A 171 1.48 13.65 -2.19
N ASP A 172 2.00 12.47 -1.88
CA ASP A 172 3.28 12.30 -1.17
C ASP A 172 4.41 11.85 -2.12
N ASN A 173 4.15 11.87 -3.44
CA ASN A 173 5.07 11.49 -4.53
C ASN A 173 5.70 12.69 -5.23
N LEU A 174 5.25 13.94 -5.01
CA LEU A 174 6.15 15.05 -5.23
C LEU A 174 7.14 14.98 -4.09
N TYR A 175 8.24 14.28 -4.37
CA TYR A 175 9.51 14.41 -3.68
C TYR A 175 10.00 15.85 -3.84
N ALA A 176 9.25 16.79 -3.29
CA ALA A 176 9.45 18.20 -3.50
C ALA A 176 10.72 18.56 -2.72
N PRO A 177 11.75 19.07 -3.39
CA PRO A 177 13.05 19.35 -2.78
C PRO A 177 12.96 20.41 -1.68
N ASN A 178 11.87 21.19 -1.66
CA ASN A 178 11.61 22.21 -0.64
C ASN A 178 11.39 21.63 0.77
N ASP A 179 11.19 20.32 0.90
CA ASP A 179 10.89 19.64 2.16
C ASP A 179 11.78 18.39 2.39
N GLY A 180 13.06 18.45 2.03
CA GLY A 180 14.06 17.37 2.24
C GLY A 180 14.07 16.77 3.67
N SER A 181 13.68 17.56 4.68
CA SER A 181 13.52 17.11 6.08
C SER A 181 12.37 16.13 6.34
N LEU A 182 11.47 15.91 5.37
CA LEU A 182 10.31 15.02 5.48
C LEU A 182 10.60 13.59 4.98
N TYR A 183 11.84 13.31 4.60
CA TYR A 183 12.26 12.02 4.10
C TYR A 183 13.22 11.32 5.07
N PRO A 184 13.29 9.98 5.06
CA PRO A 184 14.36 9.29 5.76
C PRO A 184 15.71 9.80 5.25
N SER A 185 16.71 9.84 6.13
CA SER A 185 18.08 10.15 5.72
C SER A 185 18.61 9.01 4.84
N PHE A 186 18.60 9.20 3.53
CA PHE A 186 19.18 8.28 2.55
C PHE A 186 20.69 8.50 2.47
N SER A 187 21.40 8.39 3.60
CA SER A 187 22.85 8.37 3.56
C SER A 187 23.29 7.08 2.88
N GLN A 188 23.71 7.16 1.63
CA GLN A 188 24.48 6.08 1.03
C GLN A 188 25.75 5.91 1.88
N PRO A 189 26.15 4.68 2.22
CA PRO A 189 27.48 4.47 2.76
C PRO A 189 28.47 5.07 1.76
N PRO A 190 29.43 5.92 2.20
CA PRO A 190 30.39 6.52 1.28
C PRO A 190 31.10 5.40 0.53
N ASP A 191 31.18 5.50 -0.79
CA ASP A 191 31.96 4.56 -1.58
C ASP A 191 33.40 4.57 -1.03
N PRO A 192 33.93 3.45 -0.53
CA PRO A 192 35.30 3.41 -0.03
C PRO A 192 36.34 3.76 -1.11
N MET A 193 35.97 3.68 -2.39
CA MET A 193 36.80 4.10 -3.53
C MET A 193 36.57 5.56 -3.97
N ASP A 194 35.47 6.19 -3.55
CA ASP A 194 35.20 7.61 -3.74
C ASP A 194 34.62 8.26 -2.47
N PRO A 195 35.44 8.44 -1.42
CA PRO A 195 34.99 8.96 -0.13
C PRO A 195 34.54 10.42 -0.17
N PHE A 196 34.70 11.09 -1.31
CA PHE A 196 34.36 12.51 -1.49
C PHE A 196 33.29 12.75 -2.58
N GLY A 197 32.80 11.72 -3.27
CA GLY A 197 31.75 11.85 -4.29
C GLY A 197 32.21 12.58 -5.56
N PHE A 198 33.50 12.57 -5.88
CA PHE A 198 34.04 13.27 -7.05
C PHE A 198 34.09 12.42 -8.32
N SER A 199 33.90 11.10 -8.24
CA SER A 199 34.01 10.20 -9.40
C SER A 199 32.88 10.40 -10.41
N THR A 200 31.70 10.84 -9.96
CA THR A 200 30.57 11.22 -10.81
C THR A 200 30.58 12.71 -11.20
N HIS A 201 31.45 13.50 -10.57
CA HIS A 201 31.53 14.94 -10.77
C HIS A 201 32.65 15.26 -11.77
N TYR A 202 32.36 15.19 -13.07
CA TYR A 202 33.30 15.58 -14.13
C TYR A 202 33.02 17.03 -14.58
N PRO A 203 33.73 18.06 -14.07
CA PRO A 203 33.45 19.47 -14.41
C PRO A 203 33.95 19.88 -15.81
N PHE A 204 34.53 18.97 -16.58
CA PHE A 204 35.10 19.21 -17.90
C PHE A 204 34.48 18.28 -18.94
N THR A 205 33.18 18.41 -19.20
CA THR A 205 32.55 17.78 -20.37
C THR A 205 33.11 18.44 -21.63
N ASP A 206 33.63 17.65 -22.56
CA ASP A 206 34.11 18.12 -23.87
C ASP A 206 32.92 18.72 -24.65
N PRO A 207 32.96 19.98 -25.09
CA PRO A 207 31.83 20.64 -25.79
C PRO A 207 31.48 20.00 -27.14
N THR A 208 32.23 19.01 -27.60
CA THR A 208 31.95 18.24 -28.82
C THR A 208 31.21 16.92 -28.56
N HIS A 209 31.11 16.51 -27.29
CA HIS A 209 30.25 15.42 -26.86
C HIS A 209 28.96 16.03 -26.31
N GLU A 210 27.84 15.81 -27.02
CA GLU A 210 26.55 15.88 -26.33
C GLU A 210 26.64 14.95 -25.12
N PRO A 211 26.24 15.38 -23.91
CA PRO A 211 26.04 14.44 -22.84
C PRO A 211 25.13 13.38 -23.41
N VAL A 212 25.63 12.14 -23.48
CA VAL A 212 24.71 11.01 -23.60
C VAL A 212 23.87 11.18 -22.34
N ASP A 213 22.63 11.63 -22.51
CA ASP A 213 21.62 11.36 -21.50
C ASP A 213 21.73 9.86 -21.33
N GLU A 214 22.46 9.41 -20.31
CA GLU A 214 22.51 8.01 -19.95
C GLU A 214 21.05 7.69 -19.75
N ALA A 215 20.46 7.03 -20.74
CA ALA A 215 19.11 6.55 -20.70
C ALA A 215 19.02 5.80 -19.39
N GLY A 216 18.38 6.43 -18.40
CA GLY A 216 18.25 5.95 -17.03
C GLY A 216 17.37 4.73 -17.12
N GLY A 217 18.01 3.61 -17.48
CA GLY A 217 17.35 2.42 -17.95
C GLY A 217 16.43 1.86 -16.88
N THR A 218 15.54 0.99 -17.32
CA THR A 218 14.72 0.09 -16.50
C THR A 218 15.45 -0.46 -15.26
N ASP A 219 16.76 -0.70 -15.35
CA ASP A 219 17.65 -1.12 -14.25
C ASP A 219 17.71 -0.11 -13.07
N ASP A 220 17.65 1.20 -13.31
CA ASP A 220 17.59 2.22 -12.25
C ASP A 220 16.24 2.17 -11.52
N ILE A 221 15.15 1.95 -12.25
CA ILE A 221 13.80 1.90 -11.68
C ILE A 221 13.60 0.68 -10.77
N GLU A 222 14.10 -0.49 -11.16
CA GLU A 222 14.06 -1.71 -10.32
C GLU A 222 14.88 -1.52 -9.03
N VAL A 223 16.08 -0.96 -9.13
CA VAL A 223 16.93 -0.64 -7.97
C VAL A 223 16.23 0.37 -7.03
N ARG A 224 15.50 1.34 -7.58
CA ARG A 224 14.73 2.30 -6.77
C ARG A 224 13.54 1.65 -6.09
N LEU A 225 12.85 0.72 -6.75
CA LEU A 225 11.81 -0.08 -6.14
C LEU A 225 12.36 -0.92 -4.97
N GLU A 226 13.52 -1.57 -5.17
CA GLU A 226 14.18 -2.32 -4.11
C GLU A 226 14.53 -1.43 -2.91
N LYS A 227 15.15 -0.27 -3.15
CA LYS A 227 15.43 0.72 -2.10
C LYS A 227 14.16 1.14 -1.35
N LEU A 228 13.05 1.37 -2.05
CA LEU A 228 11.77 1.76 -1.43
C LEU A 228 11.24 0.66 -0.51
N VAL A 229 11.30 -0.59 -0.98
CA VAL A 229 10.90 -1.74 -0.20
C VAL A 229 11.78 -1.88 1.05
N GLU A 230 13.09 -1.77 0.91
CA GLU A 230 14.05 -1.90 2.01
C GLU A 230 13.94 -0.77 3.04
N GLN A 231 13.70 0.46 2.61
CA GLN A 231 13.77 1.65 3.46
C GLN A 231 12.41 2.06 4.05
N GLU A 232 11.30 1.73 3.39
CA GLU A 232 9.97 2.10 3.83
C GLU A 232 9.06 0.91 4.17
N VAL A 233 8.98 -0.10 3.29
CA VAL A 233 8.05 -1.24 3.48
C VAL A 233 8.53 -2.19 4.56
N VAL A 234 9.75 -2.72 4.45
CA VAL A 234 10.31 -3.66 5.43
C VAL A 234 10.31 -3.06 6.85
N PRO A 235 10.74 -1.80 7.06
CA PRO A 235 10.76 -1.21 8.39
C PRO A 235 9.37 -0.92 8.98
N LEU A 236 8.34 -0.77 8.13
CA LEU A 236 6.96 -0.71 8.60
C LEU A 236 6.51 -2.07 9.14
N PHE A 237 6.72 -3.16 8.39
CA PHE A 237 6.30 -4.49 8.84
C PHE A 237 7.10 -4.98 10.04
N ASP A 238 8.40 -4.70 10.11
CA ASP A 238 9.22 -4.94 11.31
C ASP A 238 8.68 -4.18 12.53
N TYR A 239 8.16 -2.96 12.33
CA TYR A 239 7.57 -2.16 13.41
C TYR A 239 6.19 -2.66 13.82
N LEU A 240 5.31 -3.02 12.87
CA LEU A 240 4.00 -3.62 13.15
C LEU A 240 4.13 -4.99 13.83
N ALA A 241 5.25 -5.68 13.61
CA ALA A 241 5.60 -6.93 14.28
C ALA A 241 6.08 -6.76 15.74
N SER A 242 6.29 -5.52 16.19
CA SER A 242 6.80 -5.23 17.53
C SER A 242 5.75 -5.49 18.63
N PRO A 243 6.18 -5.73 19.88
CA PRO A 243 5.25 -5.99 21.01
C PRO A 243 4.42 -4.76 21.43
N THR A 244 4.60 -3.62 20.76
CA THR A 244 3.74 -2.45 20.91
C THR A 244 2.33 -2.72 20.39
N PHE A 245 2.21 -3.63 19.43
CA PHE A 245 0.95 -3.98 18.79
C PHE A 245 0.45 -5.35 19.27
N ALA A 246 -0.86 -5.54 19.17
CA ALA A 246 -1.48 -6.85 19.33
C ALA A 246 -2.46 -7.07 18.18
N LEU A 247 -1.98 -6.88 16.96
CA LEU A 247 -2.74 -6.90 15.72
C LEU A 247 -3.23 -8.31 15.41
N SER A 248 -4.50 -8.46 15.13
CA SER A 248 -5.09 -9.71 14.66
C SER A 248 -5.13 -9.76 13.14
N THR A 249 -5.41 -8.65 12.47
CA THR A 249 -5.56 -8.63 11.01
C THR A 249 -5.00 -7.37 10.38
N ILE A 250 -4.27 -7.55 9.29
CA ILE A 250 -3.89 -6.48 8.36
C ILE A 250 -4.51 -6.78 6.99
N THR A 251 -5.17 -5.78 6.40
CA THR A 251 -5.76 -5.86 5.06
C THR A 251 -5.10 -4.84 4.15
N PHE A 252 -4.72 -5.22 2.94
CA PHE A 252 -4.24 -4.29 1.92
C PHE A 252 -4.77 -4.66 0.53
N PRO A 253 -4.91 -3.68 -0.37
CA PRO A 253 -5.32 -3.94 -1.72
C PRO A 253 -4.20 -4.59 -2.52
N LEU A 254 -4.55 -5.49 -3.43
CA LEU A 254 -3.66 -5.98 -4.48
C LEU A 254 -4.28 -5.60 -5.80
N TYR A 255 -3.58 -4.79 -6.58
CA TYR A 255 -4.03 -4.40 -7.91
C TYR A 255 -3.43 -5.35 -8.94
N PHE A 256 -4.28 -6.01 -9.73
CA PHE A 256 -3.88 -6.75 -10.93
C PHE A 256 -4.19 -5.93 -12.17
N ILE A 257 -3.41 -6.15 -13.22
CA ILE A 257 -3.74 -5.73 -14.58
C ILE A 257 -4.43 -6.91 -15.27
N ALA A 258 -5.56 -6.69 -15.95
CA ALA A 258 -6.27 -7.77 -16.61
C ALA A 258 -5.44 -8.39 -17.74
N ARG A 259 -5.71 -9.68 -18.00
CA ARG A 259 -5.00 -10.51 -18.98
C ARG A 259 -4.94 -9.88 -20.38
N ARG A 260 -6.02 -9.27 -20.88
CA ARG A 260 -6.03 -8.66 -22.23
C ARG A 260 -5.13 -7.44 -22.36
N THR A 261 -5.06 -6.62 -21.32
CA THR A 261 -4.21 -5.42 -21.26
C THR A 261 -2.74 -5.82 -21.28
N TYR A 262 -2.39 -6.86 -20.52
CA TYR A 262 -1.05 -7.47 -20.55
C TYR A 262 -0.73 -8.15 -21.89
N HIS A 263 -1.68 -8.87 -22.50
CA HIS A 263 -1.45 -9.46 -23.83
C HIS A 263 -1.24 -8.39 -24.91
N HIS A 264 -1.94 -7.26 -24.86
CA HIS A 264 -1.64 -6.14 -25.76
C HIS A 264 -0.23 -5.58 -25.50
N GLN A 265 0.17 -5.40 -24.24
CA GLN A 265 1.52 -4.93 -23.86
C GLN A 265 2.64 -5.91 -24.27
N ASN A 266 2.43 -7.22 -24.12
CA ASN A 266 3.38 -8.26 -24.52
C ASN A 266 3.50 -8.44 -26.03
N ILE A 267 2.44 -8.14 -26.78
CA ILE A 267 2.50 -8.14 -28.25
C ILE A 267 3.37 -6.97 -28.74
N THR A 268 3.40 -5.86 -28.00
CA THR A 268 4.25 -4.69 -28.30
C THR A 268 5.67 -4.79 -27.74
N GLN A 269 5.89 -5.46 -26.60
CA GLN A 269 7.21 -5.72 -26.01
C GLN A 269 7.38 -7.22 -25.71
N ALA A 270 8.15 -7.93 -26.53
CA ALA A 270 8.12 -9.39 -26.61
C ALA A 270 8.95 -10.15 -25.55
N ASP A 271 9.37 -9.54 -24.44
CA ASP A 271 10.28 -10.15 -23.45
C ASP A 271 9.87 -9.94 -21.97
N THR A 272 8.63 -9.54 -21.73
CA THR A 272 8.17 -8.88 -20.50
C THR A 272 8.21 -9.70 -19.21
N ALA A 273 9.09 -9.26 -18.31
CA ALA A 273 8.89 -9.35 -16.86
C ALA A 273 7.50 -8.76 -16.47
N LEU A 274 6.97 -9.15 -15.30
CA LEU A 274 5.73 -8.56 -14.78
C LEU A 274 5.88 -7.02 -14.69
N PRO A 275 4.81 -6.24 -14.94
CA PRO A 275 4.82 -4.79 -14.76
C PRO A 275 5.33 -4.39 -13.36
N LEU A 276 6.13 -3.33 -13.30
CA LEU A 276 6.76 -2.85 -12.06
C LEU A 276 5.76 -2.58 -10.92
N LYS A 277 4.57 -2.07 -11.27
CA LYS A 277 3.45 -1.88 -10.34
C LYS A 277 3.08 -3.19 -9.63
N LEU A 278 3.04 -4.31 -10.35
CA LEU A 278 2.79 -5.63 -9.77
C LEU A 278 3.95 -6.08 -8.88
N TRP A 279 5.20 -5.79 -9.24
CA TRP A 279 6.36 -6.13 -8.41
C TRP A 279 6.32 -5.47 -7.03
N TYR A 280 5.91 -4.21 -6.93
CA TYR A 280 5.73 -3.57 -5.62
C TYR A 280 4.69 -4.30 -4.76
N TRP A 281 3.53 -4.63 -5.33
CA TRP A 281 2.49 -5.34 -4.60
C TRP A 281 2.91 -6.77 -4.22
N ILE A 282 3.66 -7.45 -5.07
CA ILE A 282 4.27 -8.76 -4.77
C ILE A 282 5.22 -8.63 -3.58
N ARG A 283 6.14 -7.66 -3.60
CA ARG A 283 7.09 -7.44 -2.50
C ARG A 283 6.38 -7.09 -1.20
N LEU A 284 5.31 -6.30 -1.28
CA LEU A 284 4.45 -5.99 -0.14
C LEU A 284 3.81 -7.25 0.44
N ALA A 285 3.21 -8.09 -0.41
CA ALA A 285 2.57 -9.33 0.00
C ALA A 285 3.58 -10.31 0.61
N ILE A 286 4.77 -10.45 0.02
CA ILE A 286 5.85 -11.26 0.58
C ILE A 286 6.24 -10.73 1.97
N CYS A 287 6.40 -9.43 2.15
CA CYS A 287 6.73 -8.86 3.46
C CYS A 287 5.64 -9.15 4.51
N ALA A 288 4.37 -8.92 4.16
CA ALA A 288 3.24 -9.17 5.05
C ALA A 288 3.12 -10.65 5.44
N LEU A 289 3.23 -11.56 4.47
CA LEU A 289 3.16 -13.00 4.69
C LEU A 289 4.38 -13.53 5.45
N ARG A 290 5.57 -12.99 5.20
CA ARG A 290 6.76 -13.33 5.97
C ARG A 290 6.56 -12.96 7.44
N THR A 291 6.05 -11.76 7.72
CA THR A 291 5.75 -11.33 9.09
C THR A 291 4.63 -12.16 9.72
N LEU A 292 3.65 -12.59 8.92
CA LEU A 292 2.63 -13.52 9.38
C LEU A 292 3.20 -14.90 9.70
N LEU A 293 4.13 -15.45 8.92
CA LEU A 293 4.53 -16.87 9.02
C LEU A 293 5.76 -17.08 9.91
N GLN A 294 6.70 -16.14 9.94
CA GLN A 294 7.90 -16.28 10.76
C GLN A 294 7.62 -16.03 12.25
N PRO A 295 8.20 -16.83 13.16
CA PRO A 295 8.16 -16.51 14.59
C PRO A 295 8.86 -15.17 14.82
N GLY A 296 8.34 -14.35 15.75
CA GLY A 296 8.95 -13.05 16.03
C GLY A 296 10.42 -13.21 16.42
N ARG A 297 11.27 -12.23 16.11
CA ARG A 297 12.74 -12.25 16.37
C ARG A 297 13.14 -12.57 17.83
N GLN A 298 12.19 -12.55 18.77
CA GLN A 298 12.37 -12.90 20.19
C GLN A 298 11.79 -14.27 20.58
N GLY A 299 11.46 -15.15 19.62
CA GLY A 299 10.90 -16.49 19.90
C GLY A 299 9.45 -16.48 20.40
N GLY A 300 8.72 -15.37 20.17
CA GLY A 300 7.31 -15.23 20.51
C GLY A 300 6.35 -15.66 19.39
N ASN A 301 5.07 -15.74 19.73
CA ASN A 301 3.97 -15.93 18.76
C ASN A 301 4.03 -14.90 17.63
N SER A 302 3.40 -15.24 16.49
CA SER A 302 3.14 -14.29 15.40
C SER A 302 2.65 -12.94 15.90
N PRO A 303 3.05 -11.83 15.28
CA PRO A 303 2.40 -10.54 15.52
C PRO A 303 1.00 -10.45 14.90
N PHE A 304 0.64 -11.34 13.96
CA PHE A 304 -0.64 -11.34 13.26
C PHE A 304 -1.33 -12.70 13.31
N ASP A 305 -2.65 -12.70 13.43
CA ASP A 305 -3.47 -13.92 13.26
C ASP A 305 -3.78 -14.17 11.78
N ALA A 306 -3.96 -13.09 11.00
CA ALA A 306 -4.29 -13.15 9.58
C ALA A 306 -3.74 -11.97 8.77
N VAL A 307 -3.41 -12.24 7.51
CA VAL A 307 -3.16 -11.22 6.47
C VAL A 307 -4.27 -11.36 5.42
N ARG A 308 -4.92 -10.25 5.07
CA ARG A 308 -5.95 -10.22 4.03
C ARG A 308 -5.49 -9.40 2.84
N VAL A 309 -5.70 -9.95 1.66
CA VAL A 309 -5.40 -9.31 0.40
C VAL A 309 -6.73 -9.14 -0.33
N ARG A 310 -7.09 -7.90 -0.64
CA ARG A 310 -8.31 -7.60 -1.38
C ARG A 310 -7.96 -7.08 -2.76
N TYR A 311 -8.37 -7.78 -3.79
CA TYR A 311 -8.32 -7.23 -5.13
C TYR A 311 -9.65 -6.52 -5.43
N ILE A 312 -9.54 -5.24 -5.78
CA ILE A 312 -10.65 -4.39 -6.19
C ILE A 312 -10.30 -3.83 -7.58
N PRO A 313 -11.03 -4.21 -8.62
CA PRO A 313 -10.85 -3.63 -9.94
C PRO A 313 -11.29 -2.15 -9.93
N TRP A 314 -10.38 -1.28 -10.36
CA TRP A 314 -10.62 0.16 -10.36
C TRP A 314 -11.36 0.62 -11.63
N ASP A 315 -11.24 -0.13 -12.72
CA ASP A 315 -11.91 0.10 -13.98
C ASP A 315 -12.24 -1.23 -14.71
N ILE A 316 -12.87 -1.13 -15.88
CA ILE A 316 -13.25 -2.31 -16.68
C ILE A 316 -12.01 -3.06 -17.17
N TRP A 317 -10.90 -2.35 -17.44
CA TRP A 317 -9.68 -2.94 -18.00
C TRP A 317 -8.78 -3.57 -16.96
N ALA A 318 -8.92 -3.19 -15.70
CA ALA A 318 -8.32 -3.87 -14.59
C ALA A 318 -9.19 -5.02 -14.10
N SER A 319 -10.46 -5.14 -14.53
CA SER A 319 -11.37 -6.21 -14.10
C SER A 319 -10.90 -7.59 -14.56
N MET A 320 -10.92 -8.57 -13.65
CA MET A 320 -10.51 -9.94 -13.96
C MET A 320 -11.42 -10.52 -15.05
N ASP A 321 -10.79 -11.09 -16.08
CA ASP A 321 -11.50 -11.63 -17.22
C ASP A 321 -12.17 -12.96 -16.82
N PRO A 322 -13.29 -13.37 -17.45
CA PRO A 322 -13.89 -14.67 -17.23
C PRO A 322 -12.92 -15.85 -17.44
N SER A 323 -11.84 -15.65 -18.21
CA SER A 323 -10.78 -16.63 -18.42
C SER A 323 -9.92 -16.90 -17.18
N ASP A 324 -9.94 -16.02 -16.19
CA ASP A 324 -9.12 -16.13 -14.98
C ASP A 324 -9.70 -17.14 -13.98
N ASN A 325 -10.90 -17.70 -14.28
CA ASN A 325 -11.54 -18.81 -13.57
C ASN A 325 -11.56 -18.65 -12.04
N LEU A 326 -12.03 -17.49 -11.57
CA LEU A 326 -12.11 -17.14 -10.14
C LEU A 326 -12.94 -18.14 -9.32
N ALA A 327 -14.02 -18.65 -9.93
CA ALA A 327 -14.83 -19.70 -9.33
C ALA A 327 -14.03 -21.00 -9.12
N GLY A 328 -13.07 -21.28 -10.00
CA GLY A 328 -12.09 -22.35 -9.83
C GLY A 328 -11.13 -22.08 -8.67
N LEU A 329 -10.64 -20.85 -8.52
CA LEU A 329 -9.73 -20.44 -7.44
C LEU A 329 -10.39 -20.56 -6.06
N VAL A 330 -11.66 -20.15 -5.94
CA VAL A 330 -12.45 -20.35 -4.71
C VAL A 330 -12.63 -21.84 -4.38
N LYS A 331 -12.86 -22.68 -5.40
CA LYS A 331 -13.14 -24.12 -5.20
C LYS A 331 -11.90 -24.97 -4.96
N LYS A 332 -10.82 -24.68 -5.68
CA LYS A 332 -9.57 -25.45 -5.66
C LYS A 332 -8.57 -24.86 -4.68
N GLY A 333 -8.71 -23.61 -4.25
CA GLY A 333 -7.74 -22.94 -3.40
C GLY A 333 -6.55 -22.39 -4.19
N LEU A 334 -5.80 -21.50 -3.53
CA LEU A 334 -4.77 -20.69 -4.16
C LEU A 334 -3.49 -21.45 -4.53
N TRP A 335 -3.18 -22.55 -3.84
CA TRP A 335 -1.86 -23.21 -3.95
C TRP A 335 -1.89 -24.57 -4.66
N ASN A 336 -2.97 -24.89 -5.37
CA ASN A 336 -3.10 -26.20 -6.00
C ASN A 336 -2.31 -26.28 -7.32
N ASP A 337 -1.33 -27.19 -7.39
CA ASP A 337 -0.47 -27.37 -8.58
C ASP A 337 -1.24 -27.93 -9.81
N ALA A 338 -2.51 -28.36 -9.65
CA ALA A 338 -3.34 -28.84 -10.75
C ALA A 338 -3.84 -27.75 -11.73
N HIS A 339 -3.32 -26.53 -11.60
CA HIS A 339 -3.66 -25.37 -12.43
C HIS A 339 -2.75 -25.21 -13.67
N ASP A 340 -1.70 -26.01 -13.80
CA ASP A 340 -0.68 -25.97 -14.87
C ASP A 340 -1.20 -26.07 -16.32
N ASN A 341 -2.46 -26.44 -16.53
CA ASN A 341 -3.06 -26.60 -17.87
C ASN A 341 -3.94 -25.43 -18.34
N HIS A 342 -4.07 -24.35 -17.56
CA HIS A 342 -4.77 -23.14 -18.02
C HIS A 342 -3.74 -22.05 -18.29
N GLY A 343 -3.43 -21.87 -19.57
CA GLY A 343 -2.31 -21.07 -20.07
C GLY A 343 -2.09 -19.76 -19.31
N ILE A 344 -0.81 -19.60 -18.93
CA ILE A 344 -0.09 -18.41 -18.45
C ILE A 344 -0.89 -17.12 -18.67
N GLY A 345 -1.27 -16.49 -17.56
CA GLY A 345 -2.23 -15.40 -17.54
C GLY A 345 -2.32 -14.75 -16.16
N THR A 346 -1.35 -13.85 -15.92
CA THR A 346 -1.35 -12.61 -15.12
C THR A 346 -1.82 -12.63 -13.67
N GLY A 347 -2.96 -13.22 -13.32
CA GLY A 347 -3.41 -13.32 -11.93
C GLY A 347 -2.65 -14.42 -11.16
N TRP A 348 -2.46 -15.58 -11.81
CA TRP A 348 -1.76 -16.72 -11.21
C TRP A 348 -0.26 -16.44 -11.03
N ASP A 349 0.35 -15.79 -12.01
CA ASP A 349 1.79 -15.52 -12.04
C ASP A 349 2.21 -14.65 -10.84
N VAL A 350 1.34 -13.74 -10.39
CA VAL A 350 1.58 -12.95 -9.19
C VAL A 350 1.61 -13.81 -7.93
N PHE A 351 0.63 -14.69 -7.73
CA PHE A 351 0.60 -15.56 -6.55
C PHE A 351 1.71 -16.61 -6.58
N GLN A 352 2.04 -17.12 -7.76
CA GLN A 352 3.18 -18.02 -7.94
C GLN A 352 4.51 -17.30 -7.63
N THR A 353 4.65 -16.04 -8.05
CA THR A 353 5.83 -15.23 -7.72
C THR A 353 5.90 -14.94 -6.22
N ILE A 354 4.77 -14.68 -5.56
CA ILE A 354 4.70 -14.55 -4.09
C ILE A 354 5.13 -15.85 -3.41
N ARG A 355 4.65 -17.01 -3.89
CA ARG A 355 5.05 -18.34 -3.38
C ARG A 355 6.54 -18.56 -3.52
N LEU A 356 7.09 -18.38 -4.73
CA LEU A 356 8.53 -18.54 -4.99
C LEU A 356 9.38 -17.58 -4.16
N GLY A 357 8.92 -16.34 -3.99
CA GLY A 357 9.58 -15.35 -3.13
C GLY A 357 9.60 -15.74 -1.65
N LEU A 358 8.55 -16.39 -1.15
CA LEU A 358 8.51 -16.91 0.22
C LEU A 358 9.34 -18.19 0.38
N GLU A 359 9.30 -19.10 -0.60
CA GLU A 359 10.13 -20.31 -0.64
C GLU A 359 11.63 -19.97 -0.65
N ALA A 360 12.03 -18.91 -1.37
CA ALA A 360 13.40 -18.38 -1.36
C ALA A 360 13.85 -17.91 0.03
N THR A 361 12.91 -17.56 0.91
CA THR A 361 13.19 -17.24 2.33
C THR A 361 13.09 -18.44 3.28
N GLY A 362 12.86 -19.64 2.73
CA GLY A 362 12.74 -20.88 3.48
C GLY A 362 11.35 -21.16 4.06
N ILE A 363 10.31 -20.46 3.58
CA ILE A 363 8.92 -20.63 4.06
C ILE A 363 8.14 -21.45 3.03
N ASP A 364 7.61 -22.61 3.44
CA ASP A 364 6.72 -23.41 2.61
C ASP A 364 5.26 -23.01 2.87
N VAL A 365 4.77 -22.06 2.09
CA VAL A 365 3.42 -21.47 2.24
C VAL A 365 2.32 -22.53 2.12
N THR A 366 2.54 -23.58 1.34
CA THR A 366 1.52 -24.64 1.14
C THR A 366 1.28 -25.47 2.40
N LYS A 367 2.30 -25.57 3.27
CA LYS A 367 2.23 -26.30 4.54
C LYS A 367 1.98 -25.39 5.73
N GLU A 368 2.56 -24.19 5.69
CA GLU A 368 2.58 -23.26 6.81
C GLU A 368 1.39 -22.29 6.81
N CYS A 369 0.65 -22.18 5.69
CA CYS A 369 -0.43 -21.22 5.54
C CYS A 369 -1.76 -21.87 5.12
N VAL A 370 -2.83 -21.53 5.84
CA VAL A 370 -4.21 -21.80 5.44
C VAL A 370 -4.72 -20.58 4.68
N THR A 371 -5.17 -20.81 3.45
CA THR A 371 -5.70 -19.76 2.57
C THR A 371 -7.20 -19.96 2.37
N GLU A 372 -7.97 -18.91 2.65
CA GLU A 372 -9.39 -18.82 2.34
C GLU A 372 -9.60 -17.78 1.24
N VAL A 373 -10.33 -18.14 0.18
CA VAL A 373 -10.58 -17.27 -0.95
C VAL A 373 -12.08 -17.03 -1.06
N ARG A 374 -12.48 -15.77 -1.07
CA ARG A 374 -13.87 -15.33 -1.23
C ARG A 374 -14.01 -14.47 -2.47
N LEU A 375 -14.91 -14.88 -3.35
CA LEU A 375 -15.36 -14.09 -4.50
C LEU A 375 -16.53 -13.20 -4.08
N ILE A 376 -16.42 -11.90 -4.31
CA ILE A 376 -17.48 -10.93 -4.12
C ILE A 376 -17.95 -10.53 -5.52
N ARG A 377 -19.14 -11.02 -5.89
CA ARG A 377 -19.69 -10.76 -7.22
C ARG A 377 -20.15 -9.33 -7.34
N TRP A 378 -19.80 -8.69 -8.45
CA TRP A 378 -20.31 -7.39 -8.80
C TRP A 378 -21.80 -7.48 -9.09
N GLN A 379 -22.58 -6.59 -8.48
CA GLN A 379 -24.03 -6.55 -8.64
C GLN A 379 -24.48 -5.58 -9.74
N GLY A 380 -23.54 -4.99 -10.48
CA GLY A 380 -23.83 -4.01 -11.54
C GLY A 380 -24.17 -2.61 -11.00
N ASP A 381 -23.81 -2.31 -9.75
CA ASP A 381 -24.02 -1.00 -9.15
C ASP A 381 -22.90 -0.03 -9.60
N LEU A 382 -23.24 0.79 -10.59
CA LEU A 382 -22.37 1.83 -11.15
C LEU A 382 -22.23 3.04 -10.22
N ASP A 383 -23.17 3.26 -9.29
CA ASP A 383 -23.14 4.43 -8.39
C ASP A 383 -21.98 4.33 -7.39
N SER A 384 -21.54 3.11 -7.10
CA SER A 384 -20.41 2.82 -6.20
C SER A 384 -19.03 3.08 -6.81
N ARG A 385 -18.94 3.45 -8.10
CA ARG A 385 -17.69 3.50 -8.91
C ARG A 385 -16.90 2.18 -8.96
N ARG A 386 -17.46 1.07 -8.46
CA ARG A 386 -16.84 -0.25 -8.52
C ARG A 386 -17.19 -0.93 -9.83
N VAL A 387 -16.23 -1.61 -10.45
CA VAL A 387 -16.44 -2.25 -11.74
C VAL A 387 -15.83 -3.64 -11.78
N GLY A 388 -16.67 -4.68 -11.82
CA GLY A 388 -16.22 -6.07 -11.93
C GLY A 388 -16.07 -6.81 -10.60
N ASP A 389 -15.87 -8.12 -10.68
CA ASP A 389 -15.82 -9.01 -9.52
C ASP A 389 -14.58 -8.75 -8.65
N GLU A 390 -14.77 -8.72 -7.33
CA GLU A 390 -13.70 -8.53 -6.34
C GLU A 390 -13.28 -9.87 -5.72
N LEU A 391 -12.02 -9.96 -5.29
CA LEU A 391 -11.47 -11.15 -4.64
C LEU A 391 -10.89 -10.79 -3.28
N GLU A 392 -11.34 -11.46 -2.22
CA GLU A 392 -10.73 -11.35 -0.90
C GLU A 392 -10.04 -12.67 -0.55
N ILE A 393 -8.74 -12.60 -0.25
CA ILE A 393 -7.91 -13.74 0.12
C ILE A 393 -7.43 -13.53 1.55
N SER A 394 -7.75 -14.46 2.44
CA SER A 394 -7.31 -14.47 3.83
C SER A 394 -6.26 -15.55 4.03
N PHE A 395 -5.08 -15.14 4.46
CA PHE A 395 -3.96 -16.00 4.84
C PHE A 395 -3.89 -16.11 6.37
N ARG A 396 -3.79 -17.33 6.89
CA ARG A 396 -3.60 -17.63 8.31
C ARG A 396 -2.50 -18.66 8.49
N ARG A 397 -1.88 -18.74 9.66
CA ARG A 397 -0.98 -19.86 9.96
C ARG A 397 -1.75 -21.17 9.99
N ALA A 398 -1.15 -22.22 9.45
CA ALA A 398 -1.59 -23.58 9.71
C ALA A 398 -1.38 -23.88 11.21
N SER A 399 -2.44 -24.27 11.90
CA SER A 399 -2.29 -24.78 13.27
C SER A 399 -1.47 -26.07 13.22
N SER A 400 -0.31 -26.10 13.86
CA SER A 400 0.45 -27.34 14.07
C SER A 400 -0.45 -28.32 14.83
N HIS A 401 -0.86 -29.40 14.17
CA HIS A 401 -1.59 -30.49 14.79
C HIS A 401 -0.70 -31.33 15.71
#